data_AF-A0A2I0HWS0-F1
#
_entry.id   AF-A0A2I0HWS0-F1
#
_cell.length_a   1.000
_cell.length_b   1.000
_cell.length_c   1.000
_cell.angle_alpha   90.00
_cell.angle_beta   90.00
_cell.angle_gamma   90.00
#
_symmetry.space_group_name_H-M   'P 1'
#
loop_
_entity.id
_entity.type
_entity.pdbx_description
1 polymer ?
#
loop_
_entity_poly.entity_id
_entity_poly.type
_entity_poly.pdbx_seq_one_letter_code
_entity_poly.pdbx_strand_id
1 'polypeptide(L)'
;MAPIMRLQLGEILTIVISSPDAVKEILKTHELAFAQRPEITALEVMSYENSSFVFAPYGEYWRQMRKICVLELLSMKRVMSFRSIREHEAWKMIKAIGDFDGKPFNLSKLILSLINDVTSRAAFGERLKPAWERLHCKIDVILNHIIEEHKAKLETAIDDENKPPAREDLVDVLLNLQKTSELKFLITMDVIKNVIMEIFSAGTDTSSTTIEWAMSEMLRNPRVMQKAQQEVRNHLNGKPRVEESDLVSLEYLKTKIIINTWAIGRDSDAWSSPEQFQPERFLESSVDFRGKSFEYIPFGGGRRICPGINFGIANIELPLAQLLYHFDWDFGDGKRSPEELDMEETFGITSRRKNPLVMIANTRVMFSNDGAVLA
;
A
#
# COMPACT_ATOMS: atom_id res chain seq x y z
N MET A 1 -16.63 -10.33 17.03
CA MET A 1 -17.06 -9.94 15.66
C MET A 1 -17.63 -11.20 14.98
N ALA A 2 -18.53 -11.10 14.00
CA ALA A 2 -19.00 -12.32 13.31
C ALA A 2 -17.82 -13.00 12.56
N PRO A 3 -17.63 -14.33 12.70
CA PRO A 3 -16.46 -15.03 12.15
C PRO A 3 -16.42 -15.04 10.61
N ILE A 4 -17.58 -14.98 9.96
CA ILE A 4 -17.78 -14.88 8.52
C ILE A 4 -18.90 -13.87 8.27
N MET A 5 -18.64 -12.85 7.46
CA MET A 5 -19.58 -11.79 7.13
C MET A 5 -19.76 -11.67 5.62
N ARG A 6 -21.01 -11.56 5.17
CA ARG A 6 -21.36 -11.27 3.78
C ARG A 6 -21.56 -9.76 3.61
N LEU A 7 -20.84 -9.16 2.67
CA LEU A 7 -20.97 -7.77 2.25
C LEU A 7 -21.27 -7.71 0.75
N GLN A 8 -22.07 -6.73 0.35
CA GLN A 8 -22.34 -6.44 -1.05
C GLN A 8 -21.74 -5.07 -1.36
N LEU A 9 -20.66 -5.03 -2.14
CA LEU A 9 -19.96 -3.80 -2.51
C LEU A 9 -20.27 -3.48 -3.98
N GLY A 10 -21.36 -2.73 -4.22
CA GLY A 10 -21.93 -2.60 -5.55
C GLY A 10 -22.38 -3.98 -6.06
N GLU A 11 -21.93 -4.37 -7.25
CA GLU A 11 -22.21 -5.70 -7.83
C GLU A 11 -21.35 -6.83 -7.24
N ILE A 12 -20.32 -6.49 -6.46
CA ILE A 12 -19.32 -7.46 -6.03
C ILE A 12 -19.71 -8.06 -4.67
N LEU A 13 -20.14 -9.32 -4.70
CA LEU A 13 -20.32 -10.11 -3.49
C LEU A 13 -18.95 -10.27 -2.79
N THR A 14 -18.84 -9.83 -1.55
CA THR A 14 -17.60 -9.89 -0.77
C THR A 14 -17.83 -10.65 0.53
N ILE A 15 -17.01 -11.66 0.80
CA ILE A 15 -17.02 -12.42 2.05
C ILE A 15 -15.83 -11.97 2.89
N VAL A 16 -16.11 -11.44 4.07
CA VAL A 16 -15.08 -11.06 5.05
C VAL A 16 -14.92 -12.18 6.06
N ILE A 17 -13.68 -12.61 6.26
CA ILE A 17 -13.30 -13.69 7.17
C ILE A 17 -12.54 -13.07 8.34
N SER A 18 -12.96 -13.37 9.56
CA SER A 18 -12.42 -12.73 10.78
C SER A 18 -12.20 -13.70 11.93
N SER A 19 -12.15 -15.01 11.68
CA SER A 19 -11.80 -16.02 12.70
C SER A 19 -10.63 -16.91 12.27
N PRO A 20 -9.77 -17.33 13.21
CA PRO A 20 -8.65 -18.25 12.93
C PRO A 20 -9.09 -19.55 12.25
N ASP A 21 -10.20 -20.15 12.70
CA ASP A 21 -10.71 -21.42 12.16
C ASP A 21 -11.16 -21.29 10.70
N ALA A 22 -11.90 -20.22 10.36
CA ALA A 22 -12.30 -19.99 8.98
C ALA A 22 -11.10 -19.67 8.07
N VAL A 23 -10.08 -18.97 8.59
CA VAL A 23 -8.83 -18.75 7.86
C VAL A 23 -8.09 -20.06 7.61
N LYS A 24 -8.04 -20.97 8.59
CA LYS A 24 -7.44 -22.30 8.44
C LYS A 24 -8.15 -23.10 7.35
N GLU A 25 -9.47 -23.08 7.32
CA GLU A 25 -10.24 -23.74 6.25
C GLU A 25 -9.87 -23.20 4.87
N ILE A 26 -9.71 -21.89 4.73
CA ILE A 26 -9.39 -21.24 3.45
C ILE A 26 -7.92 -21.45 3.03
N LEU A 27 -6.97 -21.22 3.94
CA LEU A 27 -5.54 -21.17 3.64
C LEU A 27 -4.84 -22.52 3.78
N LYS A 28 -5.47 -23.53 4.39
CA LYS A 28 -4.91 -24.86 4.58
C LYS A 28 -5.80 -25.95 4.01
N THR A 29 -7.05 -26.06 4.46
CA THR A 29 -7.95 -27.16 4.06
C THR A 29 -8.33 -27.07 2.57
N HIS A 30 -8.70 -25.86 2.12
CA HIS A 30 -9.16 -25.57 0.76
C HIS A 30 -8.19 -24.66 -0.01
N GLU A 31 -6.89 -24.75 0.31
CA GLU A 31 -5.88 -23.82 -0.18
C GLU A 31 -5.82 -23.68 -1.71
N LEU A 32 -6.16 -24.73 -2.48
CA LEU A 32 -6.19 -24.69 -3.94
C LEU A 32 -7.41 -23.93 -4.47
N ALA A 33 -8.57 -24.10 -3.84
CA ALA A 33 -9.80 -23.43 -4.24
C ALA A 33 -9.70 -21.91 -4.03
N PHE A 34 -8.93 -21.49 -3.01
CA PHE A 34 -8.75 -20.09 -2.64
C PHE A 34 -7.37 -19.52 -3.00
N ALA A 35 -6.57 -20.26 -3.79
CA ALA A 35 -5.27 -19.78 -4.25
C ALA A 35 -5.38 -18.66 -5.30
N GLN A 36 -6.55 -18.49 -5.91
CA GLN A 36 -6.82 -17.45 -6.90
C GLN A 36 -7.02 -16.10 -6.20
N ARG A 37 -6.35 -15.05 -6.71
CA ARG A 37 -6.64 -13.67 -6.29
C ARG A 37 -7.82 -13.14 -7.11
N PRO A 38 -8.68 -12.28 -6.52
CA PRO A 38 -9.64 -11.53 -7.31
C PRO A 38 -8.91 -10.81 -8.44
N GLU A 39 -9.42 -10.93 -9.65
CA GLU A 39 -8.96 -10.10 -10.77
C GLU A 39 -9.39 -8.68 -10.48
N ILE A 40 -8.44 -7.89 -10.01
CA ILE A 40 -8.55 -6.46 -9.89
C ILE A 40 -7.76 -5.94 -11.08
N THR A 41 -8.48 -5.72 -12.17
CA THR A 41 -8.22 -4.73 -13.21
C THR A 41 -6.95 -3.90 -12.95
N ALA A 42 -7.04 -2.93 -12.04
CA ALA A 42 -5.95 -2.01 -11.76
C ALA A 42 -4.62 -2.68 -11.39
N LEU A 43 -4.66 -3.77 -10.62
CA LEU A 43 -3.48 -4.49 -10.17
C LEU A 43 -2.91 -5.40 -11.27
N GLU A 44 -3.72 -5.89 -12.20
CA GLU A 44 -3.27 -6.65 -13.38
C GLU A 44 -2.49 -5.74 -14.34
N VAL A 45 -2.94 -4.50 -14.50
CA VAL A 45 -2.23 -3.49 -15.29
C VAL A 45 -0.91 -3.07 -14.70
N MET A 46 -0.90 -2.66 -13.42
CA MET A 46 0.33 -2.25 -12.71
C MET A 46 1.39 -3.36 -12.71
N SER A 47 0.94 -4.58 -12.96
CA SER A 47 1.72 -5.80 -12.98
C SER A 47 2.21 -6.21 -14.37
N TYR A 48 2.07 -5.36 -15.39
CA TYR A 48 2.32 -5.71 -16.79
C TYR A 48 1.68 -7.06 -17.12
N GLU A 49 0.35 -7.13 -16.99
CA GLU A 49 -0.45 -8.12 -17.73
C GLU A 49 -0.16 -9.56 -17.30
N ASN A 50 -0.18 -9.76 -15.98
CA ASN A 50 0.18 -11.02 -15.31
C ASN A 50 1.68 -11.34 -15.25
N SER A 51 2.58 -10.39 -15.52
CA SER A 51 4.01 -10.58 -15.15
C SER A 51 4.25 -10.56 -13.62
N SER A 52 3.26 -10.08 -12.85
CA SER A 52 3.33 -10.08 -11.40
C SER A 52 3.06 -11.45 -10.80
N PHE A 53 4.04 -11.97 -10.06
CA PHE A 53 3.85 -13.17 -9.26
C PHE A 53 2.87 -12.95 -8.07
N VAL A 54 2.57 -11.70 -7.70
CA VAL A 54 1.67 -11.37 -6.58
C VAL A 54 0.22 -11.55 -6.99
N PHE A 55 -0.16 -11.03 -8.15
CA PHE A 55 -1.54 -10.98 -8.64
C PHE A 55 -1.84 -12.00 -9.75
N ALA A 56 -0.83 -12.60 -10.37
CA ALA A 56 -1.04 -13.58 -11.43
C ALA A 56 -2.01 -14.70 -11.00
N PRO A 57 -2.88 -15.15 -11.91
CA PRO A 57 -3.73 -16.32 -11.71
C PRO A 57 -2.94 -17.53 -11.25
N TYR A 58 -3.55 -18.35 -10.40
CA TYR A 58 -2.91 -19.57 -9.93
C TYR A 58 -2.78 -20.54 -11.11
N GLY A 59 -1.55 -20.88 -11.46
CA GLY A 59 -1.27 -21.68 -12.65
C GLY A 59 0.20 -22.06 -12.75
N GLU A 60 0.63 -22.55 -13.90
CA GLU A 60 2.03 -22.90 -14.13
C GLU A 60 2.96 -21.69 -14.06
N TYR A 61 2.60 -20.59 -14.73
CA TYR A 61 3.35 -19.33 -14.69
C TYR A 61 3.60 -18.86 -13.25
N TRP A 62 2.54 -18.73 -12.45
CA TRP A 62 2.66 -18.32 -11.05
C TRP A 62 3.56 -19.27 -10.25
N ARG A 63 3.44 -20.60 -10.43
CA ARG A 63 4.28 -21.58 -9.73
C ARG A 63 5.77 -21.40 -10.09
N GLN A 64 6.08 -21.16 -11.35
CA GLN A 64 7.47 -20.92 -11.79
C GLN A 64 8.01 -19.60 -11.23
N MET A 65 7.26 -18.49 -11.33
CA MET A 65 7.67 -17.21 -10.76
C MET A 65 7.81 -17.26 -9.25
N ARG A 66 6.89 -17.94 -8.57
CA ARG A 66 6.96 -18.17 -7.12
C ARG A 66 8.23 -18.91 -6.73
N LYS A 67 8.62 -19.92 -7.50
CA LYS A 67 9.87 -20.67 -7.28
C LYS A 67 11.09 -19.76 -7.43
N ILE A 68 11.15 -18.94 -8.49
CA ILE A 68 12.23 -17.96 -8.70
C ILE A 68 12.30 -16.98 -7.52
N CYS A 69 11.18 -16.39 -7.13
CA CYS A 69 11.14 -15.45 -6.01
C CYS A 69 11.64 -16.07 -4.71
N VAL A 70 11.17 -17.27 -4.35
CA VAL A 70 11.49 -17.90 -3.05
C VAL A 70 12.90 -18.47 -3.03
N LEU A 71 13.38 -19.08 -4.12
CA LEU A 71 14.66 -19.78 -4.14
C LEU A 71 15.84 -18.87 -4.55
N GLU A 72 15.62 -17.94 -5.47
CA GLU A 72 16.71 -17.15 -6.06
C GLU A 72 16.78 -15.72 -5.52
N LEU A 73 15.63 -15.04 -5.43
CA LEU A 73 15.56 -13.61 -5.09
C LEU A 73 15.43 -13.32 -3.60
N LEU A 74 14.64 -14.11 -2.88
CA LEU A 74 14.26 -13.87 -1.48
C LEU A 74 14.60 -15.05 -0.57
N SER A 75 15.47 -15.96 -1.03
CA SER A 75 16.00 -17.03 -0.18
C SER A 75 16.84 -16.44 0.95
N MET A 76 16.92 -17.15 2.09
CA MET A 76 17.74 -16.75 3.23
C MET A 76 19.18 -16.42 2.81
N LYS A 77 19.78 -17.25 1.94
CA LYS A 77 21.13 -17.04 1.40
C LYS A 77 21.23 -15.70 0.65
N ARG A 78 20.26 -15.41 -0.23
CA ARG A 78 20.24 -14.14 -0.98
C ARG A 78 20.02 -12.95 -0.05
N VAL A 79 19.05 -13.02 0.86
CA VAL A 79 18.79 -11.95 1.85
C VAL A 79 20.04 -11.66 2.68
N MET A 80 20.79 -12.68 3.09
CA MET A 80 22.05 -12.49 3.84
C MET A 80 23.15 -11.83 3.00
N SER A 81 23.16 -12.01 1.68
CA SER A 81 24.12 -11.31 0.81
C SER A 81 23.95 -9.77 0.81
N PHE A 82 22.74 -9.27 1.10
CA PHE A 82 22.46 -7.82 1.24
C PHE A 82 22.75 -7.26 2.64
N ARG A 83 23.40 -8.04 3.52
CA ARG A 83 23.70 -7.63 4.90
C ARG A 83 24.49 -6.32 4.97
N SER A 84 25.55 -6.18 4.18
CA SER A 84 26.39 -4.97 4.18
C SER A 84 25.62 -3.73 3.71
N ILE A 85 24.67 -3.89 2.77
CA ILE A 85 23.77 -2.80 2.35
C ILE A 85 22.90 -2.36 3.52
N ARG A 86 22.27 -3.31 4.22
CA ARG A 86 21.42 -3.03 5.39
C ARG A 86 22.20 -2.36 6.51
N GLU A 87 23.35 -2.92 6.89
CA GLU A 87 24.21 -2.36 7.93
C GLU A 87 24.65 -0.94 7.59
N HIS A 88 25.05 -0.69 6.33
CA HIS A 88 25.45 0.64 5.89
C HIS A 88 24.31 1.66 5.94
N GLU A 89 23.14 1.34 5.36
CA GLU A 89 22.03 2.30 5.34
C GLU A 89 21.42 2.50 6.73
N ALA A 90 21.33 1.45 7.55
CA ALA A 90 20.88 1.57 8.94
C ALA A 90 21.84 2.46 9.73
N TRP A 91 23.15 2.24 9.60
CA TRP A 91 24.15 3.08 10.27
C TRP A 91 24.10 4.54 9.82
N LYS A 92 23.88 4.79 8.52
CA LYS A 92 23.67 6.14 8.00
C LYS A 92 22.45 6.82 8.64
N MET A 93 21.35 6.08 8.86
CA MET A 93 20.19 6.59 9.57
C MET A 93 20.54 6.94 11.03
N ILE A 94 21.27 6.08 11.74
CA ILE A 94 21.70 6.34 13.12
C ILE A 94 22.55 7.61 13.21
N LYS A 95 23.51 7.80 12.31
CA LYS A 95 24.30 9.04 12.26
C LYS A 95 23.43 10.27 12.01
N ALA A 96 22.52 10.19 11.05
CA ALA A 96 21.59 11.29 10.75
C ALA A 96 20.68 11.63 11.94
N ILE A 97 20.31 10.64 12.78
CA ILE A 97 19.55 10.87 14.01
C ILE A 97 20.43 11.58 15.06
N GLY A 98 21.68 11.14 15.23
CA GLY A 98 22.63 11.78 16.14
C GLY A 98 22.88 13.27 15.84
N ASP A 99 22.84 13.65 14.57
CA ASP A 99 23.02 15.04 14.12
C ASP A 99 21.87 15.99 14.54
N PHE A 100 20.71 15.47 14.97
CA PHE A 100 19.61 16.31 15.47
C PHE A 100 19.88 16.84 16.88
N ASP A 101 20.78 16.23 17.66
CA ASP A 101 21.26 16.73 18.95
C ASP A 101 20.12 17.17 19.90
N GLY A 102 19.22 16.25 20.22
CA GLY A 102 18.08 16.52 21.11
C GLY A 102 16.96 17.36 20.51
N LYS A 103 16.99 17.68 19.20
CA LYS A 103 15.90 18.39 18.52
C LYS A 103 14.86 17.43 17.95
N PRO A 104 13.57 17.84 17.90
CA PRO A 104 12.51 17.04 17.27
C PRO A 104 12.79 16.77 15.79
N PHE A 105 12.54 15.53 15.35
CA PHE A 105 12.65 15.13 13.95
C PHE A 105 11.59 14.12 13.54
N ASN A 106 11.33 14.03 12.23
CA ASN A 106 10.36 13.11 11.66
C ASN A 106 10.99 11.71 11.46
N LEU A 107 10.80 10.84 12.45
CA LEU A 107 11.31 9.47 12.42
C LEU A 107 10.66 8.64 11.31
N SER A 108 9.37 8.85 11.02
CA SER A 108 8.67 8.14 9.92
C SER A 108 9.35 8.37 8.56
N LYS A 109 9.81 9.61 8.30
CA LYS A 109 10.51 9.95 7.05
C LYS A 109 11.88 9.27 6.96
N LEU A 110 12.63 9.19 8.07
CA LEU A 110 13.93 8.53 8.09
C LEU A 110 13.81 7.02 7.91
N ILE A 111 12.85 6.37 8.58
CA ILE A 111 12.57 4.94 8.41
C ILE A 111 12.17 4.65 6.96
N LEU A 112 11.27 5.45 6.38
CA LEU A 112 10.87 5.29 4.98
C LEU A 112 12.08 5.43 4.03
N SER A 113 12.93 6.43 4.26
CA SER A 113 14.15 6.63 3.47
C SER A 113 15.10 5.44 3.59
N LEU A 114 15.30 4.91 4.79
CA LEU A 114 16.13 3.72 5.04
C LEU A 114 15.62 2.52 4.25
N ILE A 115 14.34 2.18 4.39
CA ILE A 115 13.75 1.01 3.73
C ILE A 115 13.83 1.16 2.20
N ASN A 116 13.60 2.37 1.68
CA ASN A 116 13.73 2.67 0.26
C ASN A 116 15.17 2.54 -0.23
N ASP A 117 16.15 3.06 0.50
CA ASP A 117 17.58 2.98 0.14
C ASP A 117 18.07 1.52 0.17
N VAL A 118 17.68 0.73 1.18
CA VAL A 118 18.01 -0.70 1.26
C VAL A 118 17.38 -1.47 0.10
N THR A 119 16.09 -1.25 -0.14
CA THR A 119 15.34 -1.98 -1.18
C THR A 119 15.85 -1.63 -2.57
N SER A 120 16.07 -0.35 -2.85
CA SER A 120 16.60 0.10 -4.14
C SER A 120 18.01 -0.42 -4.40
N ARG A 121 18.91 -0.37 -3.42
CA ARG A 121 20.26 -0.93 -3.58
C ARG A 121 20.24 -2.45 -3.72
N ALA A 122 19.33 -3.16 -3.06
CA ALA A 122 19.18 -4.60 -3.21
C ALA A 122 18.59 -5.00 -4.58
N ALA A 123 17.65 -4.21 -5.10
CA ALA A 123 16.96 -4.50 -6.36
C ALA A 123 17.71 -4.01 -7.61
N PHE A 124 18.32 -2.82 -7.53
CA PHE A 124 18.88 -2.09 -8.67
C PHE A 124 20.39 -1.82 -8.54
N GLY A 125 20.98 -2.04 -7.37
CA GLY A 125 22.40 -1.75 -7.11
C GLY A 125 22.68 -0.30 -6.69
N GLU A 126 21.73 0.61 -6.84
CA GLU A 126 21.88 2.04 -6.53
C GLU A 126 20.64 2.64 -5.82
N ARG A 127 20.76 3.88 -5.31
CA ARG A 127 19.66 4.62 -4.66
C ARG A 127 18.78 5.30 -5.72
N LEU A 128 17.47 5.27 -5.52
CA LEU A 128 16.48 5.79 -6.48
C LEU A 128 16.37 7.34 -6.54
N LYS A 129 16.80 8.05 -5.50
CA LYS A 129 16.56 9.49 -5.31
C LYS A 129 16.92 10.38 -6.53
N PRO A 130 18.07 10.21 -7.22
CA PRO A 130 18.46 11.08 -8.33
C PRO A 130 17.59 10.94 -9.58
N ALA A 131 16.98 9.77 -9.82
CA ALA A 131 16.16 9.52 -11.01
C ALA A 131 14.75 10.12 -10.86
N TRP A 132 14.17 10.02 -9.67
CA TRP A 132 12.86 10.59 -9.36
C TRP A 132 12.87 12.12 -9.34
N GLU A 133 13.93 12.75 -8.82
CA GLU A 133 14.06 14.22 -8.82
C GLU A 133 14.03 14.80 -10.25
N ARG A 134 14.61 14.09 -11.23
CA ARG A 134 14.58 14.49 -12.65
C ARG A 134 13.20 14.35 -13.30
N LEU A 135 12.48 13.26 -12.99
CA LEU A 135 11.14 13.02 -13.52
C LEU A 135 10.12 14.01 -12.91
N HIS A 136 10.21 14.22 -11.60
CA HIS A 136 9.37 15.17 -10.86
C HIS A 136 9.51 16.60 -11.41
N CYS A 137 10.74 17.05 -11.73
CA CYS A 137 10.96 18.38 -12.30
C CYS A 137 10.24 18.57 -13.66
N LYS A 138 10.22 17.55 -14.52
CA LYS A 138 9.53 17.63 -15.82
C LYS A 138 8.01 17.66 -15.67
N ILE A 139 7.47 16.85 -14.75
CA ILE A 139 6.03 16.80 -14.47
C ILE A 139 5.56 18.11 -13.84
N ASP A 140 6.35 18.69 -12.92
CA ASP A 140 6.01 19.95 -12.27
C ASP A 140 5.84 21.10 -13.27
N VAL A 141 6.69 21.20 -14.29
CA VAL A 141 6.58 22.22 -15.36
C VAL A 141 5.25 22.08 -16.12
N ILE A 142 4.85 20.86 -16.45
CA ILE A 142 3.60 20.59 -17.19
C ILE A 142 2.39 20.96 -16.34
N LEU A 143 2.36 20.52 -15.08
CA LEU A 143 1.24 20.80 -14.17
C LEU A 143 1.12 22.29 -13.85
N ASN A 144 2.26 23.00 -13.70
CA ASN A 144 2.25 24.46 -13.57
C ASN A 144 1.56 25.12 -14.76
N HIS A 145 1.94 24.74 -15.98
CA HIS A 145 1.36 25.32 -17.18
C HIS A 145 -0.16 25.09 -17.25
N ILE A 146 -0.60 23.86 -17.01
CA ILE A 146 -2.03 23.50 -16.98
C ILE A 146 -2.78 24.34 -15.95
N ILE A 147 -2.27 24.46 -14.72
CA ILE A 147 -2.99 25.17 -13.66
C ILE A 147 -3.07 26.68 -13.95
N GLU A 148 -2.01 27.29 -14.50
CA GLU A 148 -2.04 28.71 -14.86
C GLU A 148 -3.03 29.00 -16.00
N GLU A 149 -3.19 28.09 -16.96
CA GLU A 149 -4.26 28.20 -17.98
C GLU A 149 -5.66 28.17 -17.36
N HIS A 150 -5.89 27.29 -16.38
CA HIS A 150 -7.19 27.20 -15.69
C HIS A 150 -7.46 28.44 -14.82
N LYS A 151 -6.44 29.02 -14.17
CA LYS A 151 -6.58 30.30 -13.46
C LYS A 151 -6.95 31.45 -14.39
N ALA A 152 -6.26 31.60 -15.53
CA ALA A 152 -6.57 32.64 -16.50
C ALA A 152 -8.00 32.49 -17.08
N LYS A 153 -8.45 31.24 -17.30
CA LYS A 153 -9.83 30.92 -17.69
C LYS A 153 -10.84 31.34 -16.61
N LEU A 154 -10.54 31.12 -15.33
CA LEU A 154 -11.41 31.53 -14.22
C LEU A 154 -11.45 33.05 -14.03
N GLU A 155 -10.34 33.75 -14.27
CA GLU A 155 -10.30 35.23 -14.21
C GLU A 155 -11.10 35.87 -15.34
N THR A 156 -10.96 35.37 -16.57
CA THR A 156 -11.71 35.88 -17.74
C THR A 156 -13.21 35.53 -17.71
N ALA A 157 -13.61 34.50 -16.97
CA ALA A 157 -15.01 34.13 -16.81
C ALA A 157 -15.79 35.03 -15.85
N ILE A 158 -15.10 35.80 -14.99
CA ILE A 158 -15.73 36.75 -14.06
C ILE A 158 -16.25 37.99 -14.80
N ASP A 159 -15.70 38.32 -15.97
CA ASP A 159 -16.00 39.54 -16.73
C ASP A 159 -17.14 39.39 -17.77
N ASP A 160 -17.75 38.21 -17.91
CA ASP A 160 -18.79 37.93 -18.92
C ASP A 160 -20.00 37.17 -18.32
N GLU A 161 -20.96 37.92 -17.74
CA GLU A 161 -22.19 37.39 -17.14
C GLU A 161 -23.14 36.67 -18.13
N ASN A 162 -22.89 36.76 -19.44
CA ASN A 162 -23.75 36.16 -20.46
C ASN A 162 -23.27 34.80 -20.98
N LYS A 163 -22.15 34.26 -20.45
CA LYS A 163 -21.60 32.99 -20.90
C LYS A 163 -22.17 31.82 -20.09
N PRO A 164 -22.68 30.75 -20.72
CA PRO A 164 -23.12 29.55 -20.00
C PRO A 164 -21.94 28.98 -19.18
N PRO A 165 -22.19 28.44 -17.97
CA PRO A 165 -21.13 27.95 -17.11
C PRO A 165 -20.32 26.89 -17.87
N ALA A 166 -19.02 27.13 -17.99
CA ALA A 166 -18.11 26.18 -18.60
C ALA A 166 -18.18 24.85 -17.82
N ARG A 167 -18.09 23.72 -18.54
CA ARG A 167 -18.01 22.41 -17.90
C ARG A 167 -16.82 22.41 -16.96
N GLU A 168 -17.09 22.22 -15.68
CA GLU A 168 -16.08 22.16 -14.62
C GLU A 168 -15.31 20.84 -14.73
N ASP A 169 -13.98 20.93 -14.63
CA ASP A 169 -13.09 19.77 -14.53
C ASP A 169 -12.46 19.69 -13.12
N LEU A 170 -11.69 18.62 -12.87
CA LEU A 170 -11.11 18.38 -11.54
C LEU A 170 -10.13 19.49 -11.11
N VAL A 171 -9.49 20.20 -12.05
CA VAL A 171 -8.58 21.31 -11.74
C VAL A 171 -9.38 22.52 -11.31
N ASP A 172 -10.46 22.83 -12.03
CA ASP A 172 -11.41 23.90 -11.70
C ASP A 172 -12.03 23.68 -10.31
N VAL A 173 -12.46 22.46 -9.98
CA VAL A 173 -13.00 22.10 -8.65
C VAL A 173 -11.97 22.37 -7.54
N LEU A 174 -10.71 21.93 -7.72
CA LEU A 174 -9.65 22.09 -6.73
C LEU A 174 -9.27 23.56 -6.53
N LEU A 175 -9.27 24.37 -7.59
CA LEU A 175 -9.03 25.82 -7.51
C LEU A 175 -10.20 26.56 -6.83
N ASN A 176 -11.44 26.12 -7.04
CA ASN A 176 -12.61 26.67 -6.35
C ASN A 176 -12.60 26.33 -4.85
N LEU A 177 -12.21 25.11 -4.48
CA LEU A 177 -12.02 24.68 -3.08
C LEU A 177 -10.88 25.45 -2.38
N GLN A 178 -9.86 25.86 -3.12
CA GLN A 178 -8.80 26.74 -2.58
C GLN A 178 -9.35 28.13 -2.21
N LYS A 179 -10.36 28.63 -2.93
CA LYS A 179 -10.99 29.95 -2.68
C LYS A 179 -12.05 29.89 -1.56
N THR A 180 -12.73 28.76 -1.38
CA THR A 180 -13.76 28.59 -0.36
C THR A 180 -13.13 28.17 0.99
N SER A 181 -13.10 29.10 1.95
CA SER A 181 -12.42 28.94 3.26
C SER A 181 -13.17 28.03 4.27
N GLU A 182 -13.70 26.89 3.83
CA GLU A 182 -14.42 25.95 4.72
C GLU A 182 -13.56 24.76 5.20
N LEU A 183 -12.33 24.62 4.69
CA LEU A 183 -11.45 23.49 5.01
C LEU A 183 -10.52 23.78 6.18
N LYS A 184 -10.29 22.77 7.03
CA LYS A 184 -9.41 22.85 8.22
C LYS A 184 -7.91 22.93 7.90
N PHE A 185 -7.52 22.92 6.63
CA PHE A 185 -6.14 22.96 6.17
C PHE A 185 -6.03 23.72 4.85
N LEU A 186 -4.84 24.27 4.58
CA LEU A 186 -4.58 25.11 3.41
C LEU A 186 -4.28 24.25 2.17
N ILE A 187 -5.04 24.45 1.10
CA ILE A 187 -4.77 23.83 -0.20
C ILE A 187 -3.70 24.66 -0.91
N THR A 188 -2.44 24.21 -0.87
CA THR A 188 -1.34 24.84 -1.62
C THR A 188 -1.36 24.38 -3.08
N MET A 189 -0.63 25.11 -3.94
CA MET A 189 -0.42 24.71 -5.33
C MET A 189 0.23 23.33 -5.45
N ASP A 190 1.17 23.01 -4.57
CA ASP A 190 1.83 21.70 -4.55
C ASP A 190 0.84 20.58 -4.21
N VAL A 191 -0.13 20.84 -3.34
CA VAL A 191 -1.21 19.88 -3.03
C VAL A 191 -2.08 19.64 -4.26
N ILE A 192 -2.47 20.69 -4.99
CA ILE A 192 -3.29 20.57 -6.21
C ILE A 192 -2.56 19.74 -7.27
N LYS A 193 -1.28 20.04 -7.53
CA LYS A 193 -0.46 19.27 -8.49
C LYS A 193 -0.36 17.80 -8.11
N ASN A 194 -0.10 17.51 -6.83
CA ASN A 194 0.03 16.14 -6.35
C ASN A 194 -1.28 15.36 -6.51
N VAL A 195 -2.43 15.95 -6.14
CA VAL A 195 -3.74 15.29 -6.26
C VAL A 195 -4.09 15.00 -7.72
N ILE A 196 -3.84 15.96 -8.64
CA ILE A 196 -4.09 15.76 -10.08
C ILE A 196 -3.22 14.62 -10.62
N MET A 197 -1.93 14.62 -10.27
CA MET A 197 -1.00 13.59 -10.71
C MET A 197 -1.38 12.21 -10.18
N GLU A 198 -1.76 12.12 -8.90
CA GLU A 198 -2.20 10.87 -8.28
C GLU A 198 -3.44 10.31 -8.98
N ILE A 199 -4.46 11.13 -9.23
CA ILE A 199 -5.69 10.70 -9.91
C ILE A 199 -5.40 10.29 -11.37
N PHE A 200 -4.62 11.09 -12.10
CA PHE A 200 -4.32 10.83 -13.50
C PHE A 200 -3.53 9.52 -13.69
N SER A 201 -2.45 9.35 -12.91
CA SER A 201 -1.64 8.13 -12.98
C SER A 201 -2.39 6.91 -12.44
N ALA A 202 -3.19 7.06 -11.39
CA ALA A 202 -3.96 5.96 -10.83
C ALA A 202 -5.07 5.49 -11.77
N GLY A 203 -5.73 6.38 -12.52
CA GLY A 203 -6.88 6.03 -13.36
C GLY A 203 -6.54 5.58 -14.78
N THR A 204 -5.50 6.15 -15.39
CA THR A 204 -5.21 5.98 -16.83
C THR A 204 -4.64 4.61 -17.14
N ASP A 205 -3.52 4.25 -16.52
CA ASP A 205 -2.86 2.97 -16.79
C ASP A 205 -3.79 1.84 -16.36
N THR A 206 -4.21 1.84 -15.09
CA THR A 206 -5.03 0.77 -14.47
C THR A 206 -6.31 0.39 -15.22
N SER A 207 -7.02 1.35 -15.80
CA SER A 207 -8.29 1.08 -16.47
C SER A 207 -8.06 0.59 -17.90
N SER A 208 -7.14 1.23 -18.63
CA SER A 208 -6.89 0.96 -20.05
C SER A 208 -6.40 -0.46 -20.29
N THR A 209 -5.32 -0.86 -19.62
CA THR A 209 -4.76 -2.21 -19.80
C THR A 209 -5.73 -3.28 -19.31
N THR A 210 -6.57 -3.03 -18.30
CA THR A 210 -7.57 -4.05 -17.93
C THR A 210 -8.53 -4.32 -19.07
N ILE A 211 -9.09 -3.26 -19.67
CA ILE A 211 -10.06 -3.42 -20.74
C ILE A 211 -9.43 -4.22 -21.89
N GLU A 212 -8.17 -3.91 -22.22
CA GLU A 212 -7.40 -4.62 -23.24
C GLU A 212 -7.21 -6.11 -22.93
N TRP A 213 -6.89 -6.46 -21.67
CA TRP A 213 -6.69 -7.85 -21.25
C TRP A 213 -7.97 -8.64 -21.08
N ALA A 214 -9.01 -8.02 -20.52
CA ALA A 214 -10.34 -8.62 -20.46
C ALA A 214 -10.80 -9.02 -21.88
N MET A 215 -10.59 -8.14 -22.86
CA MET A 215 -10.89 -8.44 -24.26
C MET A 215 -10.00 -9.56 -24.81
N SER A 216 -8.70 -9.52 -24.56
CA SER A 216 -7.74 -10.53 -25.03
C SER A 216 -8.04 -11.94 -24.48
N GLU A 217 -8.31 -12.06 -23.19
CA GLU A 217 -8.63 -13.34 -22.55
C GLU A 217 -10.02 -13.86 -22.95
N MET A 218 -11.00 -12.99 -23.14
CA MET A 218 -12.29 -13.39 -23.71
C MET A 218 -12.14 -13.89 -25.15
N LEU A 219 -11.29 -13.27 -25.98
CA LEU A 219 -11.01 -13.74 -27.34
C LEU A 219 -10.34 -15.12 -27.36
N ARG A 220 -9.44 -15.40 -26.39
CA ARG A 220 -8.80 -16.72 -26.23
C ARG A 220 -9.75 -17.79 -25.69
N ASN A 221 -10.83 -17.39 -25.02
CA ASN A 221 -11.80 -18.29 -24.39
C ASN A 221 -13.23 -18.03 -24.93
N PRO A 222 -13.57 -18.52 -26.15
CA PRO A 222 -14.83 -18.18 -26.83
C PRO A 222 -16.10 -18.47 -26.02
N ARG A 223 -16.07 -19.50 -25.16
CA ARG A 223 -17.17 -19.85 -24.25
C ARG A 223 -17.43 -18.74 -23.22
N VAL A 224 -16.37 -18.12 -22.68
CA VAL A 224 -16.46 -17.04 -21.70
C VAL A 224 -16.95 -15.76 -22.38
N MET A 225 -16.39 -15.44 -23.56
CA MET A 225 -16.86 -14.32 -24.39
C MET A 225 -18.36 -14.43 -24.70
N GLN A 226 -18.82 -15.58 -25.16
CA GLN A 226 -20.23 -15.79 -25.48
C GLN A 226 -21.13 -15.60 -24.25
N LYS A 227 -20.73 -16.14 -23.09
CA LYS A 227 -21.54 -16.04 -21.88
C LYS A 227 -21.62 -14.60 -21.34
N ALA A 228 -20.51 -13.87 -21.32
CA ALA A 228 -20.48 -12.45 -20.92
C ALA A 228 -21.27 -11.57 -21.90
N GLN A 229 -21.09 -11.78 -23.21
CA GLN A 229 -21.85 -11.07 -24.24
C GLN A 229 -23.35 -11.36 -24.15
N GLN A 230 -23.74 -12.60 -23.88
CA GLN A 230 -25.15 -12.97 -23.78
C GLN A 230 -25.81 -12.32 -22.57
N GLU A 231 -25.13 -12.28 -21.42
CA GLU A 231 -25.64 -11.59 -20.23
C GLU A 231 -25.87 -10.10 -20.49
N VAL A 232 -24.86 -9.40 -21.01
CA VAL A 232 -24.94 -7.97 -21.35
C VAL A 232 -26.03 -7.70 -22.38
N ARG A 233 -26.08 -8.48 -23.48
CA ARG A 233 -27.08 -8.30 -24.55
C ARG A 233 -28.50 -8.59 -24.08
N ASN A 234 -28.70 -9.63 -23.27
CA ASN A 234 -30.00 -9.96 -22.71
C ASN A 234 -30.47 -8.85 -21.76
N HIS A 235 -29.57 -8.33 -20.93
CA HIS A 235 -29.89 -7.25 -20.02
C HIS A 235 -30.30 -5.97 -20.75
N LEU A 236 -29.56 -5.59 -21.80
CA LEU A 236 -29.83 -4.38 -22.59
C LEU A 236 -31.06 -4.50 -23.51
N ASN A 237 -31.51 -5.73 -23.82
CA ASN A 237 -32.71 -6.01 -24.61
C ASN A 237 -32.86 -5.14 -25.89
N GLY A 238 -31.77 -4.97 -26.65
CA GLY A 238 -31.77 -4.19 -27.91
C GLY A 238 -31.52 -2.69 -27.75
N LYS A 239 -31.22 -2.19 -26.55
CA LYS A 239 -30.79 -0.79 -26.33
C LYS A 239 -29.53 -0.48 -27.16
N PRO A 240 -29.48 0.66 -27.88
CA PRO A 240 -28.38 0.96 -28.80
C PRO A 240 -27.08 1.40 -28.11
N ARG A 241 -27.12 1.72 -26.82
CA ARG A 241 -25.98 2.19 -26.03
C ARG A 241 -26.03 1.59 -24.64
N VAL A 242 -24.85 1.21 -24.12
CA VAL A 242 -24.68 0.79 -22.73
C VAL A 242 -24.50 2.04 -21.88
N GLU A 243 -25.27 2.15 -20.81
CA GLU A 243 -25.15 3.22 -19.81
C GLU A 243 -24.73 2.62 -18.47
N GLU A 244 -24.10 3.42 -17.62
CA GLU A 244 -23.59 2.95 -16.32
C GLU A 244 -24.70 2.39 -15.42
N SER A 245 -25.92 2.92 -15.52
CA SER A 245 -27.09 2.40 -14.80
C SER A 245 -27.50 0.98 -15.18
N ASP A 246 -27.08 0.49 -16.35
CA ASP A 246 -27.40 -0.87 -16.84
C ASP A 246 -26.46 -1.94 -16.21
N LEU A 247 -25.40 -1.53 -15.49
CA LEU A 247 -24.39 -2.46 -14.98
C LEU A 247 -24.84 -3.19 -13.71
N VAL A 248 -25.68 -2.54 -12.88
CA VAL A 248 -26.05 -2.94 -11.49
C VAL A 248 -26.65 -4.35 -11.37
N SER A 249 -27.05 -4.98 -12.48
CA SER A 249 -27.75 -6.28 -12.49
C SER A 249 -27.00 -7.40 -13.22
N LEU A 250 -25.71 -7.22 -13.54
CA LEU A 250 -24.87 -8.23 -14.19
C LEU A 250 -24.18 -9.12 -13.12
N GLU A 251 -24.75 -10.30 -12.85
CA GLU A 251 -24.33 -11.20 -11.76
C GLU A 251 -23.06 -12.03 -12.08
N TYR A 252 -22.68 -12.18 -13.35
CA TYR A 252 -21.59 -13.06 -13.76
C TYR A 252 -20.19 -12.56 -13.33
N LEU A 253 -20.07 -11.37 -12.73
CA LEU A 253 -18.79 -10.66 -12.46
C LEU A 253 -18.21 -10.76 -11.02
N LYS A 254 -18.40 -11.91 -10.35
CA LYS A 254 -17.51 -12.53 -9.32
C LYS A 254 -17.72 -12.17 -7.82
N THR A 255 -17.44 -13.18 -6.98
CA THR A 255 -17.32 -13.11 -5.51
C THR A 255 -15.87 -12.88 -5.06
N LYS A 256 -15.64 -12.03 -4.06
CA LYS A 256 -14.33 -11.75 -3.44
C LYS A 256 -14.27 -12.25 -2.00
N ILE A 257 -13.07 -12.64 -1.55
CA ILE A 257 -12.81 -12.99 -0.15
C ILE A 257 -11.76 -12.04 0.42
N ILE A 258 -12.05 -11.47 1.57
CA ILE A 258 -11.13 -10.60 2.33
C ILE A 258 -10.88 -11.25 3.69
N ILE A 259 -9.62 -11.51 4.02
CA ILE A 259 -9.22 -11.96 5.36
C ILE A 259 -8.87 -10.73 6.18
N ASN A 260 -9.65 -10.46 7.24
CA ASN A 260 -9.44 -9.34 8.14
C ASN A 260 -8.41 -9.70 9.21
N THR A 261 -7.13 -9.61 8.85
CA THR A 261 -6.02 -9.92 9.76
C THR A 261 -5.95 -8.99 10.97
N TRP A 262 -6.40 -7.74 10.82
CA TRP A 262 -6.44 -6.76 11.91
C TRP A 262 -7.43 -7.19 13.00
N ALA A 263 -8.62 -7.64 12.63
CA ALA A 263 -9.62 -8.15 13.57
C ALA A 263 -9.16 -9.45 14.23
N ILE A 264 -8.56 -10.38 13.47
CA ILE A 264 -8.06 -11.66 14.02
C ILE A 264 -6.95 -11.42 15.04
N GLY A 265 -6.03 -10.48 14.77
CA GLY A 265 -4.96 -10.12 15.69
C GLY A 265 -5.44 -9.42 16.97
N ARG A 266 -6.71 -9.01 17.03
CA ARG A 266 -7.36 -8.37 18.18
C ARG A 266 -8.53 -9.16 18.75
N ASP A 267 -8.69 -10.41 18.32
CA ASP A 267 -9.76 -11.26 18.80
C ASP A 267 -9.51 -11.66 20.25
N SER A 268 -10.42 -11.31 21.16
CA SER A 268 -10.33 -11.64 22.57
C SER A 268 -10.45 -13.14 22.84
N ASP A 269 -11.03 -13.90 21.91
CA ASP A 269 -11.13 -15.35 22.03
C ASP A 269 -9.79 -16.04 21.70
N ALA A 270 -8.96 -15.40 20.87
CA ALA A 270 -7.65 -15.90 20.48
C ALA A 270 -6.50 -15.30 21.32
N TRP A 271 -6.68 -14.09 21.86
CA TRP A 271 -5.63 -13.33 22.53
C TRP A 271 -6.08 -12.77 23.88
N SER A 272 -5.31 -13.02 24.93
CA SER A 272 -5.48 -12.32 26.20
C SER A 272 -5.09 -10.85 26.05
N SER A 273 -5.94 -9.92 26.52
CA SER A 273 -5.70 -8.46 26.43
C SER A 273 -5.24 -8.02 25.03
N PRO A 274 -6.06 -8.22 23.97
CA PRO A 274 -5.65 -8.02 22.57
C PRO A 274 -5.25 -6.59 22.23
N GLU A 275 -5.79 -5.60 22.96
CA GLU A 275 -5.50 -4.18 22.75
C GLU A 275 -4.19 -3.72 23.42
N GLN A 276 -3.54 -4.59 24.23
CA GLN A 276 -2.29 -4.24 24.90
C GLN A 276 -1.08 -4.67 24.08
N PHE A 277 -0.12 -3.75 23.89
CA PHE A 277 1.18 -4.08 23.35
C PHE A 277 2.00 -4.83 24.40
N GLN A 278 1.97 -6.17 24.32
CA GLN A 278 2.64 -7.06 25.27
C GLN A 278 3.47 -8.10 24.51
N PRO A 279 4.73 -7.80 24.18
CA PRO A 279 5.63 -8.74 23.49
C PRO A 279 5.81 -10.07 24.26
N GLU A 280 5.71 -10.04 25.59
CA GLU A 280 5.90 -11.18 26.47
C GLU A 280 4.94 -12.34 26.18
N ARG A 281 3.78 -12.07 25.53
CA ARG A 281 2.84 -13.12 25.12
C ARG A 281 3.43 -14.13 24.13
N PHE A 282 4.52 -13.76 23.47
CA PHE A 282 5.24 -14.62 22.54
C PHE A 282 6.42 -15.35 23.20
N LEU A 283 6.79 -15.00 24.44
CA LEU A 283 7.79 -15.74 25.19
C LEU A 283 7.22 -17.11 25.54
N GLU A 284 7.99 -18.17 25.26
CA GLU A 284 7.58 -19.57 25.48
C GLU A 284 6.30 -20.01 24.74
N SER A 285 5.82 -19.21 23.78
CA SER A 285 4.67 -19.51 22.94
C SER A 285 5.07 -20.31 21.70
N SER A 286 4.21 -21.22 21.25
CA SER A 286 4.36 -21.91 19.97
C SER A 286 3.86 -21.09 18.77
N VAL A 287 3.23 -19.94 19.02
CA VAL A 287 2.65 -19.08 17.98
C VAL A 287 3.77 -18.40 17.19
N ASP A 288 3.76 -18.60 15.87
CA ASP A 288 4.63 -17.90 14.93
C ASP A 288 3.86 -17.27 13.76
N PHE A 289 4.55 -16.41 13.01
CA PHE A 289 4.03 -15.73 11.82
C PHE A 289 4.34 -16.46 10.50
N ARG A 290 4.76 -17.72 10.54
CA ARG A 290 5.21 -18.50 9.37
C ARG A 290 4.06 -19.25 8.69
N GLY A 291 2.81 -18.86 8.97
CA GLY A 291 1.61 -19.43 8.37
C GLY A 291 1.15 -20.75 8.99
N LYS A 292 1.58 -21.07 10.22
CA LYS A 292 1.12 -22.24 10.99
C LYS A 292 0.08 -21.89 12.05
N SER A 293 0.15 -20.69 12.60
CA SER A 293 -0.79 -20.14 13.58
C SER A 293 -1.71 -19.16 12.87
N PHE A 294 -3.01 -19.50 12.79
CA PHE A 294 -3.99 -18.72 12.02
C PHE A 294 -4.55 -17.53 12.79
N GLU A 295 -4.32 -17.50 14.09
CA GLU A 295 -4.48 -16.37 15.00
C GLU A 295 -3.42 -15.28 14.78
N TYR A 296 -2.30 -15.60 14.11
CA TYR A 296 -1.20 -14.65 13.83
C TYR A 296 -0.64 -14.78 12.41
N ILE A 297 -1.27 -14.10 11.45
CA ILE A 297 -0.92 -14.18 10.01
C ILE A 297 -0.54 -12.84 9.37
N PRO A 298 0.43 -12.08 9.92
CA PRO A 298 0.84 -10.79 9.34
C PRO A 298 1.47 -10.94 7.94
N PHE A 299 1.94 -12.14 7.59
CA PHE A 299 2.46 -12.49 6.26
C PHE A 299 1.51 -13.39 5.45
N GLY A 300 0.29 -13.62 5.93
CA GLY A 300 -0.66 -14.57 5.37
C GLY A 300 -0.29 -16.02 5.68
N GLY A 301 -0.82 -16.94 4.87
CA GLY A 301 -0.62 -18.39 5.00
C GLY A 301 -0.88 -19.14 3.70
N GLY A 302 -0.64 -20.45 3.71
CA GLY A 302 -0.86 -21.32 2.55
C GLY A 302 0.03 -20.99 1.35
N ARG A 303 -0.45 -21.35 0.15
CA ARG A 303 0.32 -21.22 -1.11
C ARG A 303 0.71 -19.78 -1.46
N ARG A 304 -0.07 -18.79 -1.02
CA ARG A 304 0.11 -17.37 -1.31
C ARG A 304 0.74 -16.58 -0.15
N ILE A 305 1.30 -17.26 0.86
CA ILE A 305 2.05 -16.62 1.95
C ILE A 305 3.12 -15.66 1.39
N CYS A 306 3.45 -14.58 2.08
CA CYS A 306 4.47 -13.64 1.62
C CYS A 306 5.80 -14.35 1.31
N PRO A 307 6.42 -14.19 0.12
CA PRO A 307 7.75 -14.75 -0.14
C PRO A 307 8.86 -13.90 0.48
N GLY A 308 8.57 -12.65 0.83
CA GLY A 308 9.52 -11.68 1.36
C GLY A 308 9.68 -11.68 2.88
N ILE A 309 9.16 -12.68 3.61
CA ILE A 309 9.20 -12.73 5.09
C ILE A 309 10.62 -12.47 5.59
N ASN A 310 11.60 -13.21 5.08
CA ASN A 310 12.99 -13.11 5.53
C ASN A 310 13.60 -11.73 5.25
N PHE A 311 13.29 -11.15 4.10
CA PHE A 311 13.77 -9.81 3.72
C PHE A 311 13.12 -8.74 4.60
N GLY A 312 11.81 -8.85 4.86
CA GLY A 312 11.06 -7.95 5.73
C GLY A 312 11.59 -7.98 7.16
N ILE A 313 11.73 -9.18 7.75
CA ILE A 313 12.25 -9.35 9.11
C ILE A 313 13.68 -8.79 9.23
N ALA A 314 14.57 -9.10 8.27
CA ALA A 314 15.93 -8.57 8.28
C ALA A 314 15.99 -7.02 8.17
N ASN A 315 15.01 -6.40 7.50
CA ASN A 315 14.88 -4.95 7.39
C ASN A 315 14.23 -4.30 8.61
N ILE A 316 13.61 -5.08 9.51
CA ILE A 316 12.97 -4.58 10.74
C ILE A 316 13.92 -4.74 11.93
N GLU A 317 14.46 -5.95 12.14
CA GLU A 317 15.20 -6.30 13.35
C GLU A 317 16.46 -5.46 13.54
N LEU A 318 17.28 -5.32 12.50
CA LEU A 318 18.55 -4.60 12.60
C LEU A 318 18.34 -3.09 12.87
N PRO A 319 17.53 -2.35 12.09
CA PRO A 319 17.29 -0.93 12.37
C PRO A 319 16.63 -0.72 13.74
N LEU A 320 15.67 -1.56 14.13
CA LEU A 320 15.01 -1.44 15.42
C LEU A 320 16.01 -1.66 16.57
N ALA A 321 16.85 -2.69 16.49
CA ALA A 321 17.88 -2.94 17.48
C ALA A 321 18.86 -1.76 17.60
N GLN A 322 19.28 -1.17 16.47
CA GLN A 322 20.16 0.02 16.50
C GLN A 322 19.46 1.25 17.11
N LEU A 323 18.20 1.50 16.78
CA LEU A 323 17.41 2.60 17.34
C LEU A 323 17.26 2.47 18.86
N LEU A 324 17.01 1.25 19.35
CA LEU A 324 16.86 0.96 20.79
C LEU A 324 18.19 0.97 21.53
N TYR A 325 19.30 0.63 20.87
CA TYR A 325 20.62 0.58 21.48
C TYR A 325 21.27 1.96 21.61
N HIS A 326 21.17 2.80 20.59
CA HIS A 326 21.93 4.05 20.51
C HIS A 326 21.25 5.26 21.16
N PHE A 327 19.92 5.23 21.33
CA PHE A 327 19.16 6.41 21.74
C PHE A 327 18.19 6.13 22.88
N ASP A 328 18.11 7.07 23.81
CA ASP A 328 16.96 7.25 24.69
C ASP A 328 15.95 8.17 23.98
N TRP A 329 14.66 7.80 24.01
CA TRP A 329 13.61 8.44 23.21
C TRP A 329 12.70 9.32 24.07
N ASP A 330 12.40 10.51 23.58
CA ASP A 330 11.46 11.45 24.21
C ASP A 330 10.44 11.96 23.19
N PHE A 331 9.31 12.46 23.68
CA PHE A 331 8.22 12.95 22.85
C PHE A 331 8.61 14.27 22.18
N GLY A 332 8.38 14.37 20.88
CA GLY A 332 8.50 15.64 20.16
C GLY A 332 7.33 16.59 20.46
N ASP A 333 7.48 17.86 20.05
CA ASP A 333 6.40 18.85 20.00
C ASP A 333 5.69 19.17 21.34
N GLY A 334 6.43 19.16 22.45
CA GLY A 334 5.90 19.58 23.75
C GLY A 334 4.94 18.61 24.43
N LYS A 335 4.76 17.41 23.86
CA LYS A 335 4.05 16.30 24.48
C LYS A 335 4.79 15.82 25.72
N ARG A 336 4.05 15.38 26.74
CA ARG A 336 4.63 15.03 28.06
C ARG A 336 4.34 13.61 28.52
N SER A 337 3.54 12.86 27.78
CA SER A 337 3.07 11.55 28.21
C SER A 337 2.82 10.58 27.04
N PRO A 338 2.95 9.26 27.25
CA PRO A 338 2.60 8.24 26.24
C PRO A 338 1.18 8.37 25.69
N GLU A 339 0.23 8.81 26.51
CA GLU A 339 -1.19 8.94 26.17
C GLU A 339 -1.45 10.06 25.16
N GLU A 340 -0.55 11.03 25.04
CA GLU A 340 -0.61 12.12 24.06
C GLU A 340 -0.03 11.71 22.68
N LEU A 341 0.52 10.50 22.57
CA LEU A 341 1.02 10.00 21.30
C LEU A 341 -0.17 9.67 20.39
N ASP A 342 -0.27 10.38 19.27
CA ASP A 342 -1.28 10.09 18.25
C ASP A 342 -1.14 8.64 17.75
N MET A 343 -2.21 7.86 17.83
CA MET A 343 -2.28 6.48 17.35
C MET A 343 -3.32 6.31 16.23
N GLU A 344 -3.82 7.42 15.65
CA GLU A 344 -4.76 7.36 14.54
C GLU A 344 -4.14 6.66 13.32
N GLU A 345 -4.91 5.74 12.75
CA GLU A 345 -4.56 4.99 11.55
C GLU A 345 -5.27 5.59 10.34
N THR A 346 -4.60 5.61 9.19
CA THR A 346 -5.26 5.75 7.89
C THR A 346 -5.20 4.44 7.14
N PHE A 347 -6.33 4.05 6.57
CA PHE A 347 -6.51 2.79 5.87
C PHE A 347 -6.31 2.99 4.36
N GLY A 348 -5.49 2.13 3.76
CA GLY A 348 -5.22 2.10 2.32
C GLY A 348 -4.69 0.72 1.93
N ILE A 349 -3.75 0.66 0.98
CA ILE A 349 -3.04 -0.61 0.65
C ILE A 349 -2.34 -1.19 1.89
N THR A 350 -1.88 -0.32 2.78
CA THR A 350 -1.36 -0.67 4.11
C THR A 350 -2.01 0.22 5.16
N SER A 351 -2.28 -0.32 6.35
CA SER A 351 -2.61 0.50 7.51
C SER A 351 -1.33 1.18 8.00
N ARG A 352 -1.35 2.51 8.04
CA ARG A 352 -0.23 3.33 8.49
C ARG A 352 -0.71 4.38 9.48
N ARG A 353 0.21 4.89 10.30
CA ARG A 353 -0.08 6.08 11.10
C ARG A 353 -0.56 7.20 10.19
N LYS A 354 -1.65 7.85 10.57
CA LYS A 354 -2.24 8.98 9.84
C LYS A 354 -1.25 10.14 9.83
N ASN A 355 -0.67 10.46 10.99
CA ASN A 355 0.32 11.51 11.14
C ASN A 355 1.73 10.92 11.35
N PRO A 356 2.78 11.58 10.80
CA PRO A 356 4.16 11.15 11.02
C PRO A 356 4.54 11.10 12.51
N LEU A 357 5.40 10.15 12.86
CA LEU A 357 5.97 10.04 14.20
C LEU A 357 7.14 11.03 14.33
N VAL A 358 6.94 12.08 15.13
CA VAL A 358 7.95 13.08 15.49
C VAL A 358 8.48 12.78 16.89
N MET A 359 9.79 12.63 17.03
CA MET A 359 10.46 12.23 18.27
C MET A 359 11.69 13.10 18.52
N ILE A 360 12.14 13.12 19.76
CA ILE A 360 13.48 13.56 20.16
C ILE A 360 14.30 12.30 20.48
N ALA A 361 15.55 12.27 20.03
CA ALA A 361 16.50 11.23 20.37
C ALA A 361 17.68 11.82 21.14
N ASN A 362 17.95 11.26 22.32
CA ASN A 362 19.10 11.58 23.14
C ASN A 362 20.13 10.47 22.96
N THR A 363 21.35 10.81 22.51
CA THR A 363 22.41 9.82 22.29
C THR A 363 22.80 9.17 23.61
N ARG A 364 22.53 7.86 23.72
CA ARG A 364 22.85 7.04 24.88
C ARG A 364 24.25 6.42 24.75
N VAL A 365 24.54 5.87 23.58
CA VAL A 365 25.85 5.25 23.27
C VAL A 365 26.55 6.12 22.24
N MET A 366 27.67 6.73 22.63
CA MET A 366 28.44 7.62 21.77
C MET A 366 29.08 6.86 20.62
N PHE A 367 29.06 7.46 19.42
CA PHE A 367 29.66 6.89 18.21
C PHE A 367 30.40 7.97 17.42
N SER A 368 31.56 7.61 16.87
CA SER A 368 32.30 8.48 15.95
C SER A 368 31.72 8.41 14.54
N ASN A 369 32.03 9.41 13.71
CA ASN A 369 31.65 9.42 12.29
C ASN A 369 32.14 8.19 11.51
N ASP A 370 33.19 7.53 12.01
CA ASP A 370 33.84 6.34 11.45
C ASP A 370 33.23 5.01 11.96
N GLY A 371 32.24 5.05 12.86
CA GLY A 371 31.55 3.87 13.37
C GLY A 371 32.16 3.23 14.62
N ALA A 372 33.17 3.84 15.24
CA ALA A 372 33.71 3.38 16.51
C ALA A 372 32.86 3.90 17.67
N VAL A 373 32.44 3.01 18.57
CA VAL A 373 31.83 3.40 19.86
C VAL A 373 32.91 4.10 20.68
N LEU A 374 32.66 5.35 21.08
CA LEU A 374 33.56 6.07 21.99
C LEU A 374 33.20 5.63 23.41
N ALA A 375 34.22 5.15 24.14
CA ALA A 375 34.10 4.53 25.46
C ALA A 375 33.56 5.48 26.54
#